data_AF-A0A661H483-F1
#
_entry.id   AF-A0A661H483-F1
#
_cell.length_a   1.000
_cell.length_b   1.000
_cell.length_c   1.000
_cell.angle_alpha   90.00
_cell.angle_beta   90.00
_cell.angle_gamma   90.00
#
_symmetry.space_group_name_H-M   'P 1'
#
loop_
_entity.id
_entity.type
_entity.pdbx_description
1 polymer ?
#
loop_
_entity_poly.entity_id
_entity_poly.type
_entity_poly.pdbx_seq_one_letter_code
_entity_poly.pdbx_strand_id
1 'polypeptide(L)'
;GVDPARMGNDRTSMIDRKGRKAYNLKSYRKKKTTETASLVAKRIDRAQAEGDPYLAVFVDVGGVGGGVVDILHDTGYEHLVVPVNFGGRPIDTDRYTNKRAEIWKTMGEWFEGESGVDIPDDDSLHADLIGPTYTHNLIRNQLVLESKEQMVKRGIISPDEGDSLALTFSFPVAAPQKKAKRRTAPDWRT
;
A
#
# COMPACT_ATOMS: atom_id res chain seq x y z
N GLY A 1 -1.68 -3.27 0.75
CA GLY A 1 -1.82 -2.16 -0.21
C GLY A 1 -2.46 -2.71 -1.45
N VAL A 2 -3.29 -1.92 -2.12
CA VAL A 2 -4.03 -2.33 -3.32
C VAL A 2 -3.85 -1.24 -4.38
N ASP A 3 -3.25 -1.56 -5.51
CA ASP A 3 -3.14 -0.69 -6.69
C ASP A 3 -4.15 -1.19 -7.76
N PRO A 4 -5.37 -0.61 -7.85
CA PRO A 4 -6.39 -1.07 -8.77
C PRO A 4 -6.14 -0.59 -10.20
N ALA A 5 -6.12 -1.53 -11.14
CA ALA A 5 -6.15 -1.27 -12.58
C ALA A 5 -7.40 -1.91 -13.21
N ARG A 6 -8.00 -1.25 -14.22
CA ARG A 6 -9.24 -1.74 -14.83
C ARG A 6 -9.05 -2.38 -16.20
N MET A 7 -8.77 -1.57 -17.21
CA MET A 7 -8.58 -1.98 -18.60
C MET A 7 -7.20 -1.51 -19.07
N GLY A 8 -6.54 -2.30 -19.91
CA GLY A 8 -5.20 -2.01 -20.43
C GLY A 8 -4.19 -3.12 -20.13
N ASN A 9 -2.92 -2.76 -20.18
CA ASN A 9 -1.80 -3.66 -19.92
C ASN A 9 -1.40 -3.74 -18.43
N ASP A 10 -1.94 -2.85 -17.60
CA ASP A 10 -1.63 -2.79 -16.17
C ASP A 10 -2.38 -3.88 -15.39
N ARG A 11 -1.85 -4.20 -14.21
CA ARG A 11 -2.37 -5.23 -13.29
C ARG A 11 -3.01 -4.55 -12.09
N THR A 12 -4.14 -5.09 -11.63
CA THR A 12 -4.59 -4.86 -10.25
C THR A 12 -3.71 -5.69 -9.35
N SER A 13 -2.97 -5.06 -8.45
CA SER A 13 -2.03 -5.74 -7.54
C SER A 13 -2.39 -5.49 -6.09
N MET A 14 -2.25 -6.52 -5.25
CA MET A 14 -2.44 -6.41 -3.80
C MET A 14 -1.34 -7.17 -3.07
N ILE A 15 -0.85 -6.60 -1.97
CA ILE A 15 0.18 -7.22 -1.13
C ILE A 15 -0.02 -6.83 0.34
N ASP A 16 0.33 -7.76 1.22
CA ASP A 16 0.26 -7.58 2.66
C ASP A 16 1.63 -7.20 3.21
N ARG A 17 1.63 -6.45 4.32
CA ARG A 17 2.85 -6.14 5.04
C ARG A 17 2.61 -6.14 6.55
N LYS A 18 3.49 -6.81 7.29
CA LYS A 18 3.53 -6.81 8.75
C LYS A 18 4.97 -6.66 9.21
N GLY A 19 5.30 -5.49 9.78
CA GLY A 19 6.66 -5.17 10.21
C GLY A 19 7.68 -5.22 9.07
N ARG A 20 8.65 -6.13 9.17
CA ARG A 20 9.75 -6.37 8.21
C ARG A 20 9.43 -7.46 7.16
N LYS A 21 8.17 -7.89 7.06
CA LYS A 21 7.72 -8.91 6.11
C LYS A 21 6.61 -8.40 5.21
N ALA A 22 6.77 -8.57 3.90
CA ALA A 22 5.71 -8.47 2.90
C ALA A 22 5.34 -9.87 2.39
N TYR A 23 4.07 -10.14 2.13
CA TYR A 23 3.58 -11.47 1.79
C TYR A 23 2.23 -11.41 1.05
N ASN A 24 1.76 -12.57 0.57
CA ASN A 24 0.49 -12.72 -0.15
C ASN A 24 0.32 -11.79 -1.36
N LEU A 25 1.39 -11.57 -2.12
CA LEU A 25 1.30 -10.86 -3.40
C LEU A 25 0.30 -11.58 -4.32
N LYS A 26 -0.66 -10.82 -4.85
CA LYS A 26 -1.63 -11.27 -5.85
C LYS A 26 -1.87 -10.19 -6.89
N SER A 27 -1.85 -10.60 -8.15
CA SER A 27 -2.01 -9.70 -9.30
C SER A 27 -3.03 -10.25 -10.27
N TYR A 28 -3.89 -9.37 -10.79
CA TYR A 28 -5.03 -9.71 -11.64
C TYR A 28 -5.09 -8.76 -12.82
N ARG A 29 -5.40 -9.29 -14.01
CA ARG A 29 -5.59 -8.48 -15.22
C ARG A 29 -7.06 -8.32 -15.52
N LYS A 30 -7.43 -7.18 -16.12
CA LYS A 30 -8.76 -6.91 -16.70
C LYS A 30 -9.92 -7.13 -15.73
N LYS A 31 -9.79 -6.64 -14.50
CA LYS A 31 -10.84 -6.74 -13.47
C LYS A 31 -11.68 -5.46 -13.42
N LYS A 32 -13.00 -5.64 -13.32
CA LYS A 32 -13.91 -4.51 -13.04
C LYS A 32 -13.73 -4.07 -11.59
N THR A 33 -14.09 -2.82 -11.29
CA THR A 33 -14.03 -2.27 -9.93
C THR A 33 -14.82 -3.12 -8.91
N THR A 34 -15.98 -3.65 -9.30
CA THR A 34 -16.80 -4.57 -8.50
C THR A 34 -16.09 -5.90 -8.20
N GLU A 35 -15.38 -6.47 -9.18
CA GLU A 35 -14.59 -7.68 -9.00
C GLU A 35 -13.39 -7.41 -8.08
N THR A 36 -12.69 -6.29 -8.29
CA THR A 36 -11.56 -5.89 -7.46
C THR A 36 -12.00 -5.67 -6.01
N ALA A 37 -13.10 -4.96 -5.76
CA ALA A 37 -13.66 -4.79 -4.43
C ALA A 37 -14.00 -6.14 -3.78
N SER A 38 -14.61 -7.06 -4.54
CA SER A 38 -14.90 -8.42 -4.05
C SER A 38 -13.64 -9.22 -3.69
N LEU A 39 -12.54 -9.05 -4.45
CA LEU A 39 -11.26 -9.70 -4.15
C LEU A 39 -10.62 -9.12 -2.88
N VAL A 40 -10.67 -7.80 -2.71
CA VAL A 40 -10.16 -7.13 -1.51
C VAL A 40 -10.94 -7.55 -0.27
N ALA A 41 -12.28 -7.51 -0.32
CA ALA A 41 -13.15 -7.95 0.77
C ALA A 41 -12.85 -9.41 1.18
N LYS A 42 -12.77 -10.33 0.20
CA LYS A 42 -12.40 -11.74 0.47
C LYS A 42 -11.04 -11.88 1.14
N ARG A 43 -10.06 -11.05 0.77
CA ARG A 43 -8.73 -11.08 1.40
C ARG A 43 -8.80 -10.57 2.84
N ILE A 44 -9.57 -9.52 3.11
CA ILE A 44 -9.83 -8.99 4.47
C ILE A 44 -10.48 -10.06 5.35
N ASP A 45 -11.58 -10.66 4.88
CA ASP A 45 -12.30 -11.70 5.62
C ASP A 45 -11.42 -12.91 5.91
N ARG A 46 -10.60 -13.31 4.93
CA ARG A 46 -9.66 -14.41 5.09
C ARG A 46 -8.60 -14.10 6.15
N ALA A 47 -8.02 -12.90 6.14
CA ALA A 47 -7.05 -12.46 7.15
C ALA A 47 -7.66 -12.48 8.56
N GLN A 48 -8.90 -12.02 8.69
CA GLN A 48 -9.66 -12.08 9.94
C GLN A 48 -9.88 -13.52 10.41
N ALA A 49 -10.28 -14.42 9.52
CA ALA A 49 -10.51 -15.83 9.83
C ALA A 49 -9.20 -16.58 10.20
N GLU A 50 -8.08 -16.19 9.60
CA GLU A 50 -6.73 -16.70 9.92
C GLU A 50 -6.17 -16.16 11.25
N GLY A 51 -6.90 -15.26 11.93
CA GLY A 51 -6.46 -14.66 13.20
C GLY A 51 -5.38 -13.58 13.03
N ASP A 52 -5.17 -13.08 11.82
CA ASP A 52 -4.22 -12.03 11.48
C ASP A 52 -4.93 -10.84 10.81
N PRO A 53 -5.86 -10.16 11.51
CA PRO A 53 -6.70 -9.14 10.91
C PRO A 53 -5.89 -7.90 10.52
N TYR A 54 -6.29 -7.28 9.41
CA TYR A 54 -5.69 -6.01 9.00
C TYR A 54 -6.06 -4.89 9.96
N LEU A 55 -5.10 -3.98 10.16
CA LEU A 55 -5.32 -2.72 10.85
C LEU A 55 -5.66 -1.58 9.88
N ALA A 56 -5.25 -1.71 8.62
CA ALA A 56 -5.57 -0.77 7.55
C ALA A 56 -5.40 -1.44 6.18
N VAL A 57 -6.20 -1.03 5.20
CA VAL A 57 -6.10 -1.42 3.80
C VAL A 57 -6.00 -0.14 2.96
N PHE A 58 -4.80 0.15 2.47
CA PHE A 58 -4.56 1.32 1.61
C PHE A 58 -4.84 1.00 0.15
N VAL A 59 -5.68 1.78 -0.49
CA VAL A 59 -6.09 1.60 -1.89
C VAL A 59 -5.73 2.85 -2.70
N ASP A 60 -4.99 2.70 -3.80
CA ASP A 60 -4.73 3.85 -4.69
C ASP A 60 -6.02 4.30 -5.38
N VAL A 61 -6.34 5.59 -5.28
CA VAL A 61 -7.50 6.22 -5.91
C VAL A 61 -7.13 7.17 -7.04
N GLY A 62 -5.85 7.24 -7.43
CA GLY A 62 -5.39 8.06 -8.55
C GLY A 62 -6.02 7.66 -9.91
N GLY A 63 -6.37 6.37 -10.05
CA GLY A 63 -7.06 5.84 -11.22
C GLY A 63 -8.49 5.35 -10.91
N VAL A 64 -8.72 4.05 -11.11
CA VAL A 64 -10.06 3.43 -10.97
C VAL A 64 -10.41 3.03 -9.54
N GLY A 65 -9.49 3.23 -8.59
CA GLY A 65 -9.66 2.75 -7.23
C GLY A 65 -10.69 3.51 -6.40
N GLY A 66 -11.09 4.73 -6.79
CA GLY A 66 -12.20 5.44 -6.14
C GLY A 66 -13.47 4.58 -6.07
N GLY A 67 -13.89 4.00 -7.19
CA GLY A 67 -15.04 3.10 -7.22
C GLY A 67 -14.83 1.76 -6.49
N VAL A 68 -13.58 1.35 -6.24
CA VAL A 68 -13.29 0.18 -5.39
C VAL A 68 -13.50 0.55 -3.93
N VAL A 69 -13.01 1.72 -3.51
CA VAL A 69 -13.16 2.25 -2.17
C VAL A 69 -14.64 2.48 -1.84
N ASP A 70 -15.40 3.12 -2.73
CA ASP A 70 -16.83 3.37 -2.53
C ASP A 70 -17.60 2.06 -2.24
N ILE A 71 -17.38 1.03 -3.06
CA ILE A 71 -18.02 -0.29 -2.87
C ILE A 71 -17.60 -0.93 -1.54
N LEU A 72 -16.33 -0.85 -1.17
CA LEU A 72 -15.83 -1.41 0.10
C LEU A 72 -16.41 -0.67 1.31
N HIS A 73 -16.54 0.66 1.22
CA HIS A 73 -17.17 1.48 2.25
C HIS A 73 -18.65 1.13 2.41
N ASP A 74 -19.40 1.09 1.30
CA ASP A 74 -20.82 0.72 1.27
C ASP A 74 -21.10 -0.70 1.78
N THR A 75 -20.10 -1.59 1.71
CA THR A 75 -20.20 -2.99 2.16
C THR A 75 -19.62 -3.24 3.56
N GLY A 76 -19.31 -2.18 4.32
CA GLY A 76 -18.98 -2.26 5.74
C GLY A 76 -17.49 -2.24 6.09
N TYR A 77 -16.61 -2.02 5.12
CA TYR A 77 -15.16 -1.97 5.33
C TYR A 77 -14.60 -0.55 5.51
N GLU A 78 -15.45 0.46 5.65
CA GLU A 78 -15.06 1.89 5.81
C GLU A 78 -14.01 2.10 6.90
N HIS A 79 -14.18 1.42 8.04
CA HIS A 79 -13.27 1.52 9.18
C HIS A 79 -11.85 0.98 8.94
N LEU A 80 -11.63 0.21 7.86
CA LEU A 80 -10.34 -0.39 7.50
C LEU A 80 -9.75 0.20 6.22
N VAL A 81 -10.60 0.55 5.25
CA VAL A 81 -10.18 0.90 3.90
C VAL A 81 -9.89 2.39 3.81
N VAL A 82 -8.63 2.72 3.54
CA VAL A 82 -8.12 4.09 3.48
C VAL A 82 -7.78 4.43 2.02
N PRO A 83 -8.46 5.41 1.41
CA PRO A 83 -8.09 5.88 0.08
C PRO A 83 -6.75 6.63 0.13
N VAL A 84 -5.87 6.36 -0.83
CA VAL A 84 -4.58 7.04 -1.00
C VAL A 84 -4.51 7.54 -2.41
N ASN A 85 -4.20 8.82 -2.62
CA ASN A 85 -3.97 9.34 -3.96
C ASN A 85 -2.46 9.49 -4.18
N PHE A 86 -1.87 8.69 -5.06
CA PHE A 86 -0.45 8.79 -5.42
C PHE A 86 -0.03 10.18 -5.93
N GLY A 87 -0.91 10.85 -6.69
CA GLY A 87 -0.71 12.22 -7.16
C GLY A 87 -1.00 13.28 -6.09
N GLY A 88 -1.45 12.87 -4.91
CA GLY A 88 -1.78 13.75 -3.79
C GLY A 88 -0.56 14.42 -3.16
N ARG A 89 -0.84 15.36 -2.26
CA ARG A 89 0.18 16.11 -1.50
C ARG A 89 0.92 15.16 -0.54
N PRO A 90 2.27 15.17 -0.51
CA PRO A 90 3.04 14.40 0.48
C PRO A 90 2.94 15.05 1.87
N ILE A 91 3.37 14.33 2.90
CA ILE A 91 3.50 14.87 4.26
C ILE A 91 4.68 15.84 4.30
N ASP A 92 5.84 15.42 3.82
CA ASP A 92 7.02 16.28 3.70
C ASP A 92 7.06 16.94 2.31
N THR A 93 6.45 18.13 2.25
CA THR A 93 6.38 18.91 1.00
C THR A 93 7.69 19.59 0.64
N ASP A 94 8.72 19.58 1.48
CA ASP A 94 10.01 20.17 1.14
C ASP A 94 10.91 19.14 0.45
N ARG A 95 10.73 17.85 0.77
CA ARG A 95 11.52 16.75 0.19
C ARG A 95 10.88 16.06 -0.99
N TYR A 96 9.55 16.01 -1.09
CA TYR A 96 8.87 15.19 -2.10
C TYR A 96 7.89 16.02 -2.95
N THR A 97 7.77 15.65 -4.22
CA THR A 97 6.83 16.31 -5.14
C THR A 97 5.40 15.80 -5.03
N ASN A 98 5.19 14.54 -4.69
CA ASN A 98 3.88 13.93 -4.51
C ASN A 98 3.93 12.78 -3.48
N LYS A 99 2.75 12.29 -3.10
CA LYS A 99 2.61 11.20 -2.13
C LYS A 99 3.32 9.92 -2.60
N ARG A 100 3.27 9.60 -3.90
CA ARG A 100 3.95 8.41 -4.45
C ARG A 100 5.47 8.46 -4.24
N ALA A 101 6.11 9.59 -4.49
CA ALA A 101 7.54 9.77 -4.27
C ALA A 101 7.93 9.59 -2.80
N GLU A 102 7.13 10.15 -1.88
CA GLU A 102 7.33 10.01 -0.42
C GLU A 102 7.27 8.55 0.04
N ILE A 103 6.21 7.84 -0.32
CA ILE A 103 6.00 6.45 0.15
C ILE A 103 6.99 5.48 -0.50
N TRP A 104 7.42 5.72 -1.74
CA TRP A 104 8.48 4.94 -2.38
C TRP A 104 9.82 5.16 -1.69
N LYS A 105 10.17 6.40 -1.32
CA LYS A 105 11.39 6.63 -0.55
C LYS A 105 11.31 5.98 0.83
N THR A 106 10.15 6.06 1.50
CA THR A 106 9.91 5.38 2.78
C THR A 106 10.06 3.86 2.66
N MET A 107 9.57 3.27 1.57
CA MET A 107 9.77 1.86 1.25
C MET A 107 11.26 1.54 1.00
N GLY A 108 11.99 2.40 0.30
CA GLY A 108 13.45 2.25 0.10
C GLY A 108 14.22 2.25 1.42
N GLU A 109 13.89 3.17 2.34
CA GLU A 109 14.45 3.20 3.70
C GLU A 109 14.10 1.93 4.48
N TRP A 110 12.93 1.34 4.22
CA TRP A 110 12.59 0.02 4.76
C TRP A 110 13.52 -1.07 4.19
N PHE A 111 13.81 -1.10 2.89
CA PHE A 111 14.80 -2.05 2.36
C PHE A 111 16.21 -1.85 2.93
N GLU A 112 16.63 -0.61 3.15
CA GLU A 112 17.96 -0.24 3.67
C GLU A 112 18.17 -0.58 5.16
N GLY A 113 17.11 -0.90 5.91
CA GLY A 113 17.19 -1.18 7.35
C GLY A 113 18.04 -2.41 7.71
N GLU A 114 18.78 -2.31 8.82
CA GLU A 114 19.82 -3.28 9.26
C GLU A 114 19.32 -4.72 9.44
N SER A 115 18.06 -4.92 9.84
CA SER A 115 17.53 -6.27 10.13
C SER A 115 17.10 -7.06 8.90
N GLY A 116 17.36 -6.54 7.69
CA GLY A 116 16.85 -7.12 6.44
C GLY A 116 15.33 -7.06 6.31
N VAL A 117 14.81 -7.45 5.15
CA VAL A 117 13.37 -7.57 4.89
C VAL A 117 13.07 -8.91 4.25
N ASP A 118 11.90 -9.46 4.56
CA ASP A 118 11.35 -10.65 3.91
C ASP A 118 10.28 -10.19 2.93
N ILE A 119 10.47 -10.46 1.64
CA ILE A 119 9.51 -10.16 0.57
C ILE A 119 9.26 -11.43 -0.26
N PRO A 120 8.13 -11.52 -0.99
CA PRO A 120 7.89 -12.63 -1.90
C PRO A 120 9.03 -12.78 -2.90
N ASP A 121 9.56 -14.00 -3.04
CA ASP A 121 10.53 -14.34 -4.07
C ASP A 121 9.81 -14.49 -5.41
N ASP A 122 9.59 -13.34 -6.06
CA ASP A 122 8.85 -13.23 -7.32
C ASP A 122 9.60 -12.27 -8.25
N ASP A 123 10.02 -12.78 -9.41
CA ASP A 123 10.78 -12.02 -10.40
C ASP A 123 10.05 -10.75 -10.86
N SER A 124 8.71 -10.79 -10.93
CA SER A 124 7.93 -9.64 -11.37
C SER A 124 7.84 -8.56 -10.28
N LEU A 125 7.74 -8.95 -9.01
CA LEU A 125 7.89 -8.00 -7.91
C LEU A 125 9.29 -7.39 -7.87
N HIS A 126 10.33 -8.20 -7.99
CA HIS A 126 11.72 -7.71 -7.97
C HIS A 126 11.99 -6.75 -9.13
N ALA A 127 11.50 -7.06 -10.34
CA ALA A 127 11.58 -6.18 -11.49
C ALA A 127 10.84 -4.85 -11.25
N ASP A 128 9.65 -4.89 -10.66
CA ASP A 128 8.88 -3.70 -10.29
C ASP A 128 9.62 -2.83 -9.25
N LEU A 129 10.36 -3.45 -8.32
CA LEU A 129 11.10 -2.74 -7.27
C LEU A 129 12.37 -2.04 -7.77
N ILE A 130 13.08 -2.64 -8.73
CA ILE A 130 14.31 -2.04 -9.31
C ILE A 130 14.04 -1.19 -10.55
N GLY A 131 12.81 -1.24 -11.08
CA GLY A 131 12.42 -0.57 -12.31
C GLY A 131 12.44 0.96 -12.23
N PRO A 132 11.68 1.59 -11.30
CA PRO A 132 11.53 3.04 -11.24
C PRO A 132 12.83 3.78 -10.95
N THR A 133 13.03 4.89 -11.65
CA THR A 133 14.12 5.83 -11.36
C THR A 133 13.61 7.07 -10.62
N TYR A 134 14.53 7.90 -10.11
CA TYR A 134 14.17 9.19 -9.51
C TYR A 134 15.13 10.29 -9.95
N THR A 135 14.64 11.51 -9.90
CA THR A 135 15.41 12.73 -10.14
C THR A 135 15.07 13.76 -9.05
N HIS A 136 15.62 14.97 -9.14
CA HIS A 136 15.25 16.08 -8.28
C HIS A 136 14.75 17.24 -9.13
N ASN A 137 13.70 17.92 -8.67
CA ASN A 137 13.23 19.12 -9.38
C ASN A 137 14.24 20.27 -9.22
N LEU A 138 14.43 21.05 -10.28
CA LEU A 138 15.49 22.08 -10.31
C LEU A 138 15.20 23.27 -9.39
N ILE A 139 13.93 23.53 -9.06
CA ILE A 139 13.51 24.72 -8.33
C ILE A 139 13.59 24.51 -6.82
N ARG A 140 13.13 23.36 -6.31
CA ARG A 140 13.01 23.09 -4.87
C ARG A 140 13.88 21.93 -4.41
N ASN A 141 14.64 21.30 -5.30
CA ASN A 141 15.42 20.09 -5.05
C ASN A 141 14.60 18.96 -4.40
N GLN A 142 13.30 18.89 -4.70
CA GLN A 142 12.39 17.84 -4.25
C GLN A 142 12.60 16.57 -5.08
N LEU A 143 12.54 15.40 -4.43
CA LEU A 143 12.57 14.11 -5.09
C LEU A 143 11.34 13.94 -6.00
N VAL A 144 11.63 13.59 -7.25
CA VAL A 144 10.67 13.26 -8.31
C VAL A 144 10.86 11.81 -8.67
N LEU A 145 9.90 10.96 -8.32
CA LEU A 145 9.87 9.58 -8.79
C LEU A 145 9.39 9.55 -10.25
N GLU A 146 10.02 8.71 -11.06
CA GLU A 146 9.64 8.49 -12.46
C GLU A 146 8.16 8.13 -12.60
N SER A 147 7.46 8.78 -13.53
CA SER A 147 6.04 8.51 -13.76
C SER A 147 5.81 7.19 -14.49
N LYS A 148 4.63 6.58 -14.32
CA LYS A 148 4.26 5.35 -15.02
C LYS A 148 4.37 5.51 -16.55
N GLU A 149 3.98 6.66 -17.07
CA GLU A 149 4.07 6.99 -18.50
C GLU A 149 5.52 7.10 -19.00
N GLN A 150 6.43 7.62 -18.17
CA GLN A 150 7.86 7.69 -18.51
C GLN A 150 8.49 6.30 -18.56
N MET A 151 8.12 5.41 -17.62
CA MET A 151 8.55 4.02 -17.62
C MET A 151 8.12 3.29 -18.90
N VAL A 152 6.85 3.43 -19.28
CA VAL A 152 6.31 2.84 -20.51
C VAL A 152 7.03 3.36 -21.75
N LYS A 153 7.34 4.66 -21.82
CA LYS A 153 8.07 5.27 -22.94
C LYS A 153 9.47 4.71 -23.14
N ARG A 154 10.15 4.26 -22.08
CA ARG A 154 11.47 3.62 -22.17
C ARG A 154 11.41 2.09 -22.23
N GLY A 155 10.22 1.51 -22.39
CA GLY A 155 10.02 0.08 -22.58
C GLY A 155 9.93 -0.75 -21.29
N ILE A 156 9.68 -0.11 -20.13
CA ILE A 156 9.42 -0.82 -18.87
C ILE A 156 7.93 -0.74 -18.55
N ILE A 157 7.36 -1.85 -18.08
CA ILE A 157 5.97 -1.92 -17.63
C ILE A 157 5.73 -1.08 -16.38
N SER A 158 4.48 -0.72 -16.11
CA SER A 158 4.10 -0.08 -14.84
C SER A 158 4.45 -0.99 -13.65
N PRO A 159 5.02 -0.45 -12.56
CA PRO A 159 5.48 -1.24 -11.41
C PRO A 159 4.33 -1.53 -10.44
N ASP A 160 3.22 -2.10 -10.94
CA ASP A 160 1.96 -2.20 -10.18
C ASP A 160 2.12 -3.01 -8.87
N GLU A 161 2.98 -4.03 -8.85
CA GLU A 161 3.24 -4.83 -7.64
C GLU A 161 4.11 -4.04 -6.65
N GLY A 162 5.12 -3.32 -7.15
CA GLY A 162 5.93 -2.38 -6.37
C GLY A 162 5.10 -1.24 -5.78
N ASP A 163 4.19 -0.66 -6.56
CA ASP A 163 3.24 0.38 -6.12
C ASP A 163 2.28 -0.18 -5.04
N SER A 164 1.80 -1.43 -5.19
CA SER A 164 0.97 -2.07 -4.17
C SER A 164 1.70 -2.26 -2.83
N LEU A 165 3.02 -2.52 -2.87
CA LEU A 165 3.87 -2.59 -1.68
C LEU A 165 4.11 -1.19 -1.11
N ALA A 166 4.44 -0.20 -1.95
CA ALA A 166 4.65 1.17 -1.55
C ALA A 166 3.43 1.76 -0.82
N LEU A 167 2.20 1.43 -1.27
CA LEU A 167 0.97 1.84 -0.60
C LEU A 167 0.88 1.39 0.86
N THR A 168 1.52 0.29 1.24
CA THR A 168 1.54 -0.16 2.64
C THR A 168 2.29 0.81 3.56
N PHE A 169 3.07 1.75 3.01
CA PHE A 169 3.81 2.79 3.74
C PHE A 169 3.10 4.15 3.76
N SER A 170 1.87 4.22 3.24
CA SER A 170 1.14 5.50 3.09
C SER A 170 0.94 6.24 4.40
N PHE A 171 0.64 5.51 5.47
CA PHE A 171 0.43 6.04 6.81
C PHE A 171 0.99 5.06 7.86
N PRO A 172 1.43 5.58 9.03
CA PRO A 172 1.78 4.73 10.16
C PRO A 172 0.58 3.89 10.59
N VAL A 173 0.78 2.57 10.72
CA VAL A 173 -0.23 1.65 11.22
C VAL A 173 0.18 1.27 12.64
N ALA A 174 -0.41 1.91 13.64
CA ALA A 174 -0.14 1.61 15.03
C ALA A 174 -0.89 0.33 15.45
N ALA A 175 -0.21 -0.59 16.13
CA ALA A 175 -0.89 -1.71 16.77
C ALA A 175 -1.89 -1.16 17.81
N PRO A 176 -3.10 -1.74 17.93
CA PRO A 176 -4.03 -1.34 18.97
C PRO A 176 -3.33 -1.48 20.33
N GLN A 177 -3.27 -0.38 21.08
CA GLN A 177 -2.83 -0.39 22.46
C GLN A 177 -3.66 -1.46 23.18
N LYS A 178 -3.04 -2.56 23.63
CA LYS A 178 -3.71 -3.52 24.52
C LYS A 178 -4.19 -2.71 25.71
N LYS A 179 -5.51 -2.46 25.82
CA LYS A 179 -6.07 -1.83 27.02
C LYS A 179 -5.60 -2.67 28.19
N ALA A 180 -4.71 -2.13 29.01
CA ALA A 180 -4.26 -2.81 30.21
C ALA A 180 -5.53 -3.20 30.98
N LYS A 181 -5.69 -4.50 31.28
CA LYS A 181 -6.78 -4.94 32.16
C LYS A 181 -6.67 -4.07 33.41
N ARG A 182 -7.67 -3.23 33.67
CA ARG A 182 -7.77 -2.51 34.95
C ARG A 182 -7.66 -3.59 36.01
N ARG A 183 -6.53 -3.62 36.73
CA ARG A 183 -6.44 -4.37 37.97
C ARG A 183 -7.49 -3.74 38.86
N THR A 184 -8.60 -4.42 39.10
CA THR A 184 -9.47 -4.10 40.22
C THR A 184 -8.57 -4.11 41.45
N ALA A 185 -8.49 -2.98 42.14
CA ALA A 185 -7.78 -2.92 43.41
C ALA A 185 -8.38 -4.01 44.33
N PRO A 186 -7.57 -4.77 45.07
CA PRO A 186 -8.11 -5.66 46.09
C PRO A 186 -8.97 -4.82 47.03
N ASP A 187 -10.17 -5.32 47.34
CA ASP A 187 -10.98 -4.73 48.40
C ASP A 187 -10.18 -4.84 49.70
N TRP A 188 -9.81 -3.70 50.27
CA TRP A 188 -8.97 -3.64 51.47
C TRP A 188 -9.75 -3.97 52.75
N ARG A 189 -11.06 -4.27 52.63
CA ARG A 189 -11.98 -4.52 53.74
C ARG A 189 -12.24 -6.00 54.07
N THR A 190 -11.48 -6.92 53.50
CA THR A 190 -11.46 -8.35 53.88
C THR A 190 -10.08 -8.75 54.35
#